data_AF-A0A091SUB6-F1
#
_entry.id   AF-A0A091SUB6-F1
#
_cell.length_a   1.000
_cell.length_b   1.000
_cell.length_c   1.000
_cell.angle_alpha   90.00
_cell.angle_beta   90.00
_cell.angle_gamma   90.00
#
_symmetry.space_group_name_H-M   'P 1'
#
loop_
_entity.id
_entity.type
_entity.pdbx_description
1 polymer ?
#
loop_
_entity_poly.entity_id
_entity_poly.type
_entity_poly.pdbx_seq_one_letter_code
_entity_poly.pdbx_strand_id
1 'polypeptide(L)' 'SVGGGHDPLLVLDGYEDDGIRLKCFSERLFSDVQLLWTDGRGHNVTGTPLTTGTTAANTGSSIILKPGSGNSM' A
#
# COMPACT_ATOMS: atom_id res chain seq x y z
N SER A 1 9.04 8.94 -24.77
CA SER A 1 9.19 7.53 -24.36
C SER A 1 8.00 7.19 -23.50
N VAL A 2 7.10 6.30 -23.94
CA VAL A 2 6.02 5.76 -23.10
C VAL A 2 6.69 4.71 -22.21
N GLY A 3 7.02 5.10 -20.97
CA GLY A 3 7.48 4.13 -19.97
C GLY A 3 6.34 3.14 -19.74
N GLY A 4 6.58 1.86 -20.02
CA GLY A 4 5.61 0.80 -19.74
C GLY A 4 5.27 0.84 -18.26
N GLY A 5 4.01 1.20 -17.96
CA GLY A 5 3.51 1.42 -16.61
C GLY A 5 3.69 0.16 -15.77
N HIS A 6 4.50 0.30 -14.73
CA HIS A 6 4.64 -0.68 -13.67
C HIS A 6 4.40 0.03 -12.33
N ASP A 7 3.44 0.95 -12.32
CA ASP A 7 3.12 1.76 -11.16
C ASP A 7 2.25 0.93 -10.21
N PRO A 8 2.42 1.06 -8.89
CA PRO A 8 1.60 0.31 -7.94
C PRO A 8 0.13 0.75 -8.02
N LEU A 9 -0.78 -0.21 -7.84
CA LEU A 9 -2.20 0.07 -7.70
C LEU A 9 -2.52 0.43 -6.24
N LEU A 10 -2.97 1.66 -6.00
CA LEU A 10 -3.51 2.10 -4.71
C LEU A 10 -5.04 1.98 -4.69
N VAL A 11 -5.57 1.29 -3.69
CA VAL A 11 -7.02 1.05 -3.52
C VAL A 11 -7.48 1.61 -2.17
N LEU A 12 -8.47 2.50 -2.21
CA LEU A 12 -9.21 2.95 -1.04
C LEU A 12 -10.34 1.96 -0.77
N ASP A 13 -10.17 1.10 0.22
CA ASP A 13 -11.07 -0.06 0.42
C ASP A 13 -12.30 0.27 1.27
N GLY A 14 -12.22 1.30 2.11
CA GLY A 14 -13.33 1.77 2.93
C GLY A 14 -12.95 2.03 4.39
N TYR A 15 -13.96 2.34 5.19
CA TYR A 15 -13.79 2.62 6.62
C TYR A 15 -13.61 1.33 7.43
N GLU A 16 -12.59 1.31 8.27
CA GLU A 16 -12.24 0.22 9.19
C GLU A 16 -11.44 0.78 10.36
N ASP A 17 -11.63 0.23 11.57
CA ASP A 17 -10.89 0.58 12.78
C ASP A 17 -10.74 2.10 12.93
N ASP A 18 -11.84 2.85 12.97
CA ASP A 18 -11.84 4.31 13.11
C ASP A 18 -11.01 5.10 12.07
N GLY A 19 -10.73 4.50 10.92
CA GLY A 19 -9.92 5.08 9.86
C GLY A 19 -10.34 4.59 8.48
N ILE A 20 -9.51 4.87 7.48
CA ILE A 20 -9.73 4.37 6.12
C ILE A 20 -8.62 3.39 5.76
N ARG A 21 -9.00 2.20 5.30
CA ARG A 21 -8.06 1.20 4.81
C ARG A 21 -7.56 1.57 3.43
N LEU A 22 -6.25 1.74 3.32
CA LEU A 22 -5.54 1.91 2.08
C LEU A 22 -4.77 0.62 1.77
N LYS A 23 -4.90 0.11 0.55
CA LYS A 23 -4.19 -1.07 0.05
C LYS A 23 -3.27 -0.64 -1.09
N CYS A 24 -2.11 -1.27 -1.18
CA CYS A 24 -1.17 -1.14 -2.28
C CYS A 24 -0.87 -2.52 -2.84
N PHE A 25 -0.92 -2.65 -4.17
CA PHE A 25 -0.59 -3.88 -4.88
C PHE A 25 0.51 -3.59 -5.89
N SER A 26 1.56 -4.40 -5.89
CA SER A 26 2.52 -4.39 -6.98
C SER A 26 1.89 -5.01 -8.22
N GLU A 27 1.93 -4.32 -9.36
CA GLU A 27 1.57 -4.90 -10.66
C GLU A 27 2.65 -5.88 -11.18
N ARG A 28 3.78 -5.94 -10.49
CA ARG A 28 4.93 -6.79 -10.77
C ARG A 28 4.79 -8.17 -10.11
N LEU A 29 5.03 -9.22 -10.89
CA LEU A 29 5.08 -10.63 -10.46
C LEU A 29 6.51 -11.04 -10.10
N PHE A 30 7.11 -10.36 -9.13
CA PHE A 30 8.46 -10.67 -8.68
C PHE A 30 8.42 -11.02 -7.20
N SER A 31 9.11 -12.11 -6.82
CA SER A 31 9.17 -12.61 -5.43
C SER A 31 9.79 -11.62 -4.44
N ASP A 32 10.48 -10.58 -4.93
CA ASP A 32 11.38 -9.76 -4.13
C ASP A 32 10.95 -8.28 -4.03
N VAL A 33 9.71 -7.94 -4.42
CA VAL A 33 9.21 -6.56 -4.27
C VAL A 33 8.80 -6.35 -2.81
N GLN A 34 9.42 -5.37 -2.14
CA GLN A 34 8.98 -4.90 -0.83
C GLN A 34 8.10 -3.67 -0.96
N LEU A 35 6.92 -3.70 -0.33
CA LEU A 35 6.04 -2.55 -0.19
C LEU A 35 6.34 -1.82 1.11
N LEU A 36 6.76 -0.56 1.00
CA LEU A 36 7.10 0.30 2.13
C LEU A 36 6.09 1.44 2.24
N TRP A 37 5.77 1.82 3.47
CA TRP A 37 4.90 2.94 3.77
C TRP A 37 5.67 3.96 4.60
N THR A 38 5.52 5.24 4.27
CA THR A 38 6.05 6.37 5.04
C THR A 38 4.95 7.38 5.32
N ASP A 39 4.97 8.00 6.51
CA ASP A 39 4.07 9.11 6.85
C ASP A 39 4.52 10.42 6.19
N GLY A 40 3.70 11.48 6.30
CA GLY A 40 4.03 12.81 5.77
C GLY A 40 5.28 13.46 6.37
N ARG A 41 5.86 12.89 7.43
CA ARG A 41 7.12 13.31 8.07
C ARG A 41 8.30 12.42 7.68
N GLY A 42 8.07 11.40 6.84
CA GLY A 42 9.06 10.43 6.42
C GLY A 42 9.30 9.27 7.39
N HIS A 43 8.49 9.11 8.45
CA HIS A 43 8.62 7.95 9.34
C HIS A 43 8.02 6.70 8.72
N ASN A 44 8.69 5.56 8.91
CA ASN A 44 8.20 4.27 8.45
C ASN A 44 6.89 3.90 9.16
N VAL A 45 5.91 3.43 8.38
CA VAL A 45 4.65 2.88 8.86
C VAL A 45 4.65 1.39 8.61
N THR A 46 4.34 0.60 9.64
CA THR A 46 4.20 -0.85 9.50
C THR A 46 2.89 -1.16 8.80
N GLY A 47 2.99 -1.69 7.58
CA GLY A 47 1.84 -2.22 6.84
C GLY A 47 1.54 -3.67 7.21
N THR A 48 0.30 -4.08 6.97
CA THR A 48 -0.15 -5.47 7.06
C THR A 48 -0.04 -6.13 5.68
N PRO A 49 0.73 -7.22 5.52
CA PRO A 49 0.83 -7.96 4.27
C PRO A 49 -0.55 -8.44 3.79
N LEU A 50 -0.80 -8.34 2.48
CA LEU A 50 -1.99 -8.88 1.84
C LEU A 50 -1.60 -10.11 1.01
N THR A 51 -2.29 -11.22 1.23
CA THR A 51 -2.20 -12.39 0.36
C THR A 51 -3.24 -12.27 -0.75
N THR A 52 -2.83 -12.07 -1.99
CA THR A 52 -3.74 -12.17 -3.13
C THR A 52 -4.00 -13.65 -3.41
N GLY A 53 -5.25 -14.10 -3.26
CA GLY A 53 -5.66 -15.50 -3.44
C GLY A 53 -5.61 -16.03 -4.88
N THR A 54 -4.92 -15.32 -5.78
CA THR A 54 -4.71 -15.72 -7.18
C THR A 54 -3.26 -16.17 -7.33
N THR A 55 -3.04 -17.19 -8.17
CA THR A 55 -1.75 -17.86 -8.45
C THR A 55 -0.66 -16.96 -9.05
N ALA A 56 -0.92 -15.65 -9.14
CA ALA A 56 0.02 -14.63 -9.55
C ALA A 56 0.55 -13.95 -8.28
N ALA A 57 1.87 -14.04 -8.06
CA ALA A 57 2.56 -13.57 -6.86
C ALA A 57 2.64 -12.03 -6.80
N ASN A 58 1.48 -11.36 -6.76
CA ASN A 58 1.39 -9.93 -6.55
C ASN A 58 1.66 -9.66 -5.07
N THR A 59 2.72 -8.92 -4.75
CA THR A 59 2.96 -8.48 -3.37
C THR A 59 1.96 -7.38 -3.03
N GLY A 60 1.25 -7.53 -1.90
CA GLY A 60 0.28 -6.56 -1.43
C GLY A 60 0.54 -6.16 0.02
N SER A 61 0.18 -4.94 0.38
CA SER A 61 0.27 -4.43 1.75
C SER A 61 -0.85 -3.43 2.01
N SER A 62 -1.24 -3.27 3.27
CA SER A 62 -2.29 -2.34 3.69
C SER A 62 -1.93 -1.58 4.96
N ILE A 63 -2.50 -0.37 5.10
CA ILE A 63 -2.44 0.44 6.31
C ILE A 63 -3.83 1.01 6.62
N ILE A 64 -4.06 1.35 7.88
CA ILE A 64 -5.22 2.16 8.30
C ILE A 64 -4.76 3.59 8.47
N LEU A 65 -5.31 4.49 7.67
CA LEU A 65 -5.14 5.93 7.85
C LEU A 65 -6.16 6.42 8.87
N LYS A 66 -5.67 6.85 10.04
CA LYS A 66 -6.48 7.44 11.10
C LYS A 66 -6.69 8.93 10.82
N PRO A 67 -7.74 9.55 11.38
CA PRO A 67 -7.89 11.00 11.35
C PRO A 67 -6.60 11.70 11.83
N GLY A 68 -6.09 12.65 11.05
CA GLY A 68 -4.85 13.38 11.35
C GLY A 68 -3.56 12.68 10.89
N SER A 69 -3.62 11.49 10.29
CA SER A 69 -2.47 10.88 9.63
C SER A 69 -1.92 11.80 8.53
N GLY A 70 -0.63 12.13 8.58
CA GLY A 70 0.03 12.98 7.60
C GLY A 70 0.00 14.49 7.91
N ASN A 71 -0.62 14.92 9.01
CA ASN A 71 -0.49 16.31 9.45
C ASN A 71 0.96 16.61 9.86
N SER A 72 1.63 17.45 9.07
CA SER A 72 2.76 18.25 9.53
C SER A 72 2.20 19.35 10.43
N MET A 73 2.46 19.28 11.74
CA MET A 73 2.28 20.44 12.61
C MET A 73 3.32 21.51 12.25
#